data_AF-A0A3P8GAL3-F1
#
_entry.id   AF-A0A3P8GAL3-F1
#
_cell.length_a   1.000
_cell.length_b   1.000
_cell.length_c   1.000
_cell.angle_alpha   90.00
_cell.angle_beta   90.00
_cell.angle_gamma   90.00
#
_symmetry.space_group_name_H-M   'P 1'
#
loop_
_entity.id
_entity.type
_entity.pdbx_description
1 polymer ?
#
loop_
_entity_poly.entity_id
_entity_poly.type
_entity_poly.pdbx_seq_one_letter_code
_entity_poly.pdbx_strand_id
1 'polypeptide(L)'
;MDPDLGLNGELNYSIHWPPGQGPNPFEVNEKGELITRMPLDRENQPEGYHFISLEQVFINICLRKILLIHWSDTISNNLLWERTNQIPTEEEIRKKRWKWIGHALGKAPNCITRQILTWNPESRRTHYADKQRQI
;
A
#
# COMPACT_ATOMS: atom_id res chain seq x y z
N MET A 1 -10.60 25.71 -18.07
CA MET A 1 -9.47 25.01 -17.41
C MET A 1 -10.04 24.39 -16.15
N ASP A 2 -9.94 23.07 -16.01
CA ASP A 2 -10.37 22.37 -14.80
C ASP A 2 -9.34 22.66 -13.69
N PRO A 3 -9.71 23.29 -12.57
CA PRO A 3 -8.78 23.65 -11.49
C PRO A 3 -8.20 22.43 -10.76
N ASP A 4 -8.74 21.23 -10.97
CA ASP A 4 -8.21 19.97 -10.42
C ASP A 4 -7.15 19.33 -11.35
N LEU A 5 -6.82 19.96 -12.48
CA LEU A 5 -5.70 19.55 -13.35
C LEU A 5 -4.36 20.00 -12.74
N GLY A 6 -3.81 19.17 -11.86
CA GLY A 6 -2.48 19.29 -11.29
C GLY A 6 -2.01 17.99 -10.63
N LEU A 7 -0.72 17.90 -10.30
CA LEU A 7 -0.23 16.87 -9.38
C LEU A 7 -0.79 17.19 -7.99
N ASN A 8 -1.83 16.46 -7.57
CA ASN A 8 -2.51 16.68 -6.29
C ASN A 8 -1.71 16.16 -5.08
N GLY A 9 -0.55 15.53 -5.31
CA GLY A 9 0.38 15.04 -4.32
C GLY A 9 1.46 14.16 -4.95
N GLU A 10 2.67 14.18 -4.39
CA GLU A 10 3.79 13.31 -4.76
C GLU A 10 3.98 12.26 -3.65
N LEU A 11 4.08 10.99 -4.04
CA LEU A 11 4.23 9.86 -3.12
C LEU A 11 5.64 9.29 -3.29
N ASN A 12 6.39 9.26 -2.18
CA ASN A 12 7.72 8.65 -2.13
C ASN A 12 7.66 7.36 -1.32
N TYR A 13 8.14 6.28 -1.91
CA TYR A 13 8.21 4.97 -1.28
C TYR A 13 9.66 4.64 -0.95
N SER A 14 9.89 4.09 0.24
CA SER A 14 11.23 3.66 0.68
C SER A 14 11.14 2.38 1.49
N ILE A 15 12.06 1.45 1.23
CA ILE A 15 12.26 0.27 2.07
C ILE A 15 13.37 0.58 3.07
N HIS A 16 13.05 0.47 4.36
CA HIS A 16 14.07 0.43 5.39
C HIS A 16 14.57 -1.00 5.56
N TRP A 17 15.84 -1.24 5.19
CA TRP A 17 16.49 -2.53 5.36
C TRP A 17 17.26 -2.57 6.70
N PRO A 18 17.08 -3.61 7.52
CA PRO A 18 17.78 -3.71 8.79
C PRO A 18 19.30 -3.85 8.61
N PRO A 19 20.11 -3.15 9.41
CA PRO A 19 21.55 -3.26 9.35
C PRO A 19 22.00 -4.68 9.76
N GLY A 20 23.03 -5.20 9.10
CA GLY A 20 23.63 -6.50 9.42
C GLY A 20 23.01 -7.73 8.73
N GLN A 21 21.93 -7.56 7.94
CA GLN A 21 21.32 -8.66 7.17
C GLN A 21 21.85 -8.78 5.73
N GLY A 22 23.04 -8.24 5.45
CA GLY A 22 23.60 -8.21 4.10
C GLY A 22 22.93 -7.17 3.18
N PRO A 23 23.17 -7.23 1.86
CA PRO A 23 22.62 -6.28 0.91
C PRO A 23 21.10 -6.44 0.78
N ASN A 24 20.37 -5.32 0.69
CA ASN A 24 18.92 -5.33 0.48
C ASN A 24 18.60 -5.91 -0.91
N PRO A 25 17.88 -7.05 -1.01
CA PRO A 25 17.51 -7.64 -2.29
C PRO A 25 16.32 -6.94 -2.95
N PHE A 26 15.63 -6.04 -2.24
CA PHE A 26 14.42 -5.38 -2.70
C PHE A 26 14.63 -3.90 -3.02
N GLU A 27 13.88 -3.43 -3.99
CA GLU A 27 13.70 -2.02 -4.32
C GLU A 27 12.21 -1.75 -4.53
N VAL A 28 11.77 -0.53 -4.23
CA VAL A 28 10.45 -0.04 -4.64
C VAL A 28 10.64 1.04 -5.68
N ASN A 29 9.94 0.94 -6.79
CA ASN A 29 9.98 1.95 -7.85
C ASN A 29 9.07 3.15 -7.53
N GLU A 30 9.10 4.18 -8.38
CA GLU A 30 8.28 5.39 -8.26
C GLU A 30 6.76 5.11 -8.27
N LYS A 31 6.33 3.96 -8.81
CA LYS A 31 4.92 3.53 -8.81
C LYS A 31 4.52 2.77 -7.53
N GLY A 32 5.45 2.53 -6.60
CA GLY A 32 5.20 1.74 -5.39
C GLY A 32 5.27 0.22 -5.60
N GLU A 33 5.80 -0.25 -6.73
CA GLU A 33 5.93 -1.68 -7.02
C GLU A 33 7.23 -2.23 -6.44
N LEU A 34 7.14 -3.38 -5.77
CA LEU A 34 8.28 -4.08 -5.21
C LEU A 34 8.98 -4.90 -6.28
N ILE A 35 10.28 -4.67 -6.46
CA ILE A 35 11.15 -5.38 -7.40
C ILE A 35 12.33 -6.00 -6.68
N THR A 36 12.80 -7.13 -7.20
CA THR A 36 13.96 -7.86 -6.67
C THR A 36 15.19 -7.56 -7.52
N ARG A 37 16.28 -7.11 -6.89
CA ARG A 37 17.57 -6.84 -7.55
C ARG A 37 18.48 -8.07 -7.66
N MET A 38 18.13 -9.15 -6.98
CA MET A 38 18.89 -10.40 -6.92
C MET A 38 17.95 -11.59 -6.74
N PRO A 39 18.36 -12.83 -7.12
CA PRO A 39 17.53 -14.01 -6.93
C PRO A 39 17.23 -14.25 -5.45
N LEU A 40 15.96 -14.50 -5.14
CA LEU A 40 15.51 -14.86 -3.79
C LEU A 40 15.63 -16.38 -3.62
N ASP A 41 16.62 -16.81 -2.83
CA ASP A 41 16.83 -18.21 -2.54
C ASP A 41 15.83 -18.71 -1.48
N ARG A 42 14.81 -19.43 -1.94
CA ARG A 42 13.76 -20.02 -1.08
C ARG A 42 14.22 -21.28 -0.36
N GLU A 43 15.32 -21.92 -0.78
CA GLU A 43 15.85 -23.11 -0.10
C GLU A 43 16.58 -22.72 1.19
N ASN A 44 17.35 -21.63 1.14
CA ASN A 44 18.07 -21.11 2.31
C ASN A 44 17.19 -20.26 3.25
N GLN A 45 16.05 -19.74 2.77
CA GLN A 45 15.13 -18.94 3.58
C GLN A 45 13.66 -19.33 3.30
N PRO A 46 13.21 -20.48 3.84
CA PRO A 46 11.90 -21.05 3.51
C PRO A 46 10.72 -20.21 4.04
N GLU A 47 10.93 -19.45 5.12
CA GLU A 47 9.92 -18.53 5.67
C GLU A 47 9.75 -17.25 4.82
N GLY A 48 10.69 -16.98 3.91
CA GLY A 48 10.67 -15.81 3.05
C GLY A 48 10.95 -14.52 3.79
N TYR A 49 10.33 -13.42 3.33
CA TYR A 49 10.54 -12.07 3.84
C TYR A 49 9.21 -11.47 4.29
N HIS A 50 9.21 -10.86 5.48
CA HIS A 50 8.06 -10.18 6.03
C HIS A 50 8.29 -8.67 6.04
N PHE A 51 7.39 -7.94 5.38
CA PHE A 51 7.38 -6.49 5.40
C PHE A 51 6.43 -6.00 6.49
N ILE A 52 6.85 -4.99 7.25
CA ILE A 52 6.05 -4.36 8.29
C ILE A 52 5.95 -2.87 7.95
N SER A 53 4.75 -2.30 8.01
CA SER A 53 4.56 -0.87 7.80
C SER A 53 5.00 -0.06 9.04
N LEU A 54 5.56 1.12 8.82
CA LEU A 54 5.94 2.02 9.93
C LEU A 54 4.72 2.46 10.76
N GLU A 55 3.54 2.59 10.13
CA GLU A 55 2.29 2.84 10.84
C GLU A 55 1.99 1.73 11.87
N GLN A 56 2.13 0.46 11.48
CA GLN A 56 1.90 -0.66 12.38
C GLN A 56 2.92 -0.68 13.52
N VAL A 57 4.18 -0.39 13.23
CA VAL A 57 5.24 -0.27 14.24
C VAL A 57 4.90 0.83 15.25
N PHE A 58 4.48 2.00 14.76
CA PHE A 58 4.07 3.12 15.60
C PHE A 58 2.89 2.75 16.50
N ILE A 59 1.84 2.14 15.95
CA ILE A 59 0.67 1.67 16.71
C ILE A 59 1.13 0.71 17.83
N ASN A 60 1.96 -0.27 17.52
CA ASN A 60 2.45 -1.23 18.51
C ASN A 60 3.24 -0.55 19.64
N ILE A 61 4.08 0.43 19.33
CA ILE A 61 4.82 1.23 20.33
C ILE A 61 3.84 2.01 21.22
N CYS A 62 2.84 2.66 20.63
CA CYS A 62 1.83 3.42 21.37
C CYS A 62 1.01 2.53 22.31
N LEU A 63 0.55 1.37 21.83
CA LEU A 63 -0.24 0.43 22.64
C LEU A 63 0.56 -0.09 23.85
N ARG A 64 1.84 -0.39 23.67
CA ARG A 64 2.71 -0.81 24.79
C ARG A 64 2.83 0.28 25.85
N LYS A 65 2.96 1.55 25.44
CA LYS A 65 2.99 2.69 26.36
C LYS A 65 1.66 2.89 27.09
N ILE A 66 0.53 2.79 26.38
CA ILE A 66 -0.82 2.96 26.97
C ILE A 66 -1.10 1.86 27.99
N LEU A 67 -0.67 0.62 27.70
CA LEU A 67 -0.82 -0.51 28.60
C LEU A 67 0.27 -0.57 29.69
N LEU A 68 1.17 0.42 29.74
CA LEU A 68 2.28 0.50 30.69
C LEU A 68 3.16 -0.76 30.72
N ILE A 69 3.35 -1.41 29.56
CA ILE A 69 4.19 -2.61 29.44
C ILE A 69 5.65 -2.17 29.58
N HIS A 70 6.33 -2.71 30.59
CA HIS A 70 7.71 -2.37 30.87
C HIS A 70 8.65 -3.06 29.87
N TRP A 71 9.87 -2.54 29.68
CA TRP A 71 10.82 -3.10 28.71
C TRP A 71 11.28 -4.53 29.07
N SER A 72 11.20 -4.90 30.36
CA SER A 72 11.47 -6.26 30.85
C SER A 72 10.37 -7.25 30.48
N ASP A 73 9.15 -6.75 30.22
CA ASP A 73 7.99 -7.59 29.93
C ASP A 73 7.97 -7.89 28.44
N THR A 74 8.34 -9.13 28.10
CA THR A 74 8.36 -9.57 26.71
C THR A 74 6.95 -10.04 26.31
N ILE A 75 6.14 -9.12 25.79
CA ILE A 75 4.84 -9.43 25.18
C ILE A 75 4.99 -9.49 23.66
N SER A 76 4.47 -10.56 23.06
CA SER A 76 4.40 -10.70 21.60
C SER A 76 3.37 -9.74 20.99
N ASN A 77 3.56 -9.34 19.72
CA ASN A 77 2.61 -8.45 19.05
C ASN A 77 1.23 -9.09 18.90
N ASN A 78 1.15 -10.41 18.68
CA ASN A 78 -0.13 -11.12 18.59
C ASN A 78 -0.93 -11.01 19.90
N LEU A 79 -0.26 -11.21 21.04
CA LEU A 79 -0.91 -11.09 22.36
C LEU A 79 -1.32 -9.64 22.66
N LEU A 80 -0.51 -8.67 22.23
CA LEU A 80 -0.84 -7.24 22.34
C LEU A 80 -2.12 -6.91 21.56
N TRP A 81 -2.25 -7.42 20.33
CA TRP A 81 -3.42 -7.21 19.49
C TRP A 81 -4.68 -7.89 20.04
N GLU A 82 -4.56 -9.13 20.51
CA GLU A 82 -5.66 -9.85 21.15
C GLU A 82 -6.20 -9.10 22.37
N ARG A 83 -5.30 -8.61 23.23
CA ARG A 83 -5.69 -7.84 24.43
C ARG A 83 -6.35 -6.50 24.10
N THR A 84 -6.02 -5.90 22.98
CA THR A 84 -6.53 -4.57 22.56
C THR A 84 -7.64 -4.67 21.52
N ASN A 85 -8.02 -5.88 21.10
CA ASN A 85 -8.90 -6.14 19.95
C ASN A 85 -8.48 -5.36 18.69
N GLN A 86 -7.17 -5.15 18.52
CA GLN A 86 -6.62 -4.43 17.37
C GLN A 86 -6.45 -5.38 16.19
N ILE A 87 -6.65 -4.84 14.99
CA ILE A 87 -6.49 -5.55 13.73
C ILE A 87 -5.22 -4.98 13.06
N PRO A 88 -4.40 -5.81 12.38
CA PRO A 88 -3.26 -5.29 11.64
C PRO A 88 -3.68 -4.23 10.60
N THR A 89 -2.87 -3.18 10.46
CA THR A 89 -3.10 -2.05 9.56
C THR A 89 -3.33 -2.51 8.12
N GLU A 90 -2.59 -3.52 7.66
CA GLU A 90 -2.77 -4.12 6.34
C GLU A 90 -4.20 -4.65 6.14
N GLU A 91 -4.73 -5.35 7.15
CA GLU A 91 -6.06 -5.93 7.12
C GLU A 91 -7.14 -4.83 7.19
N GLU A 92 -6.91 -3.75 7.94
CA GLU A 92 -7.78 -2.58 7.89
C GLU A 92 -7.81 -1.90 6.52
N ILE A 93 -6.63 -1.69 5.91
CA ILE A 93 -6.51 -1.10 4.56
C ILE A 93 -7.24 -1.98 3.55
N ARG A 94 -7.04 -3.30 3.63
CA ARG A 94 -7.72 -4.29 2.78
C ARG A 94 -9.24 -4.19 2.95
N LYS A 95 -9.76 -4.17 4.18
CA LYS A 95 -11.19 -4.06 4.46
C LYS A 95 -11.78 -2.74 3.93
N LYS A 96 -11.10 -1.62 4.13
CA LYS A 96 -11.52 -0.31 3.60
C LYS A 96 -11.54 -0.31 2.08
N ARG A 97 -10.50 -0.87 1.43
CA ARG A 97 -10.41 -1.02 -0.02
C ARG A 97 -11.57 -1.87 -0.57
N TRP A 98 -11.85 -3.04 0.01
CA TRP A 98 -12.97 -3.88 -0.42
C TRP A 98 -14.33 -3.22 -0.22
N LYS A 99 -14.53 -2.54 0.91
CA LYS A 99 -15.76 -1.77 1.16
C LYS A 99 -15.95 -0.69 0.09
N TRP A 100 -14.89 0.01 -0.29
CA TRP A 100 -14.93 1.04 -1.34
C TRP A 100 -15.19 0.45 -2.73
N ILE A 101 -14.52 -0.65 -3.09
CA ILE A 101 -14.77 -1.37 -4.35
C ILE A 101 -16.24 -1.83 -4.42
N GLY A 102 -16.76 -2.43 -3.35
CA GLY A 102 -18.16 -2.84 -3.28
C GLY A 102 -19.13 -1.67 -3.46
N HIS A 103 -18.87 -0.52 -2.82
CA HIS A 103 -19.67 0.68 -3.01
C HIS A 103 -19.64 1.18 -4.47
N ALA A 104 -18.46 1.22 -5.09
CA ALA A 104 -18.29 1.66 -6.46
C ALA A 104 -18.98 0.71 -7.47
N LEU A 105 -18.89 -0.61 -7.27
CA LEU A 105 -19.56 -1.60 -8.11
C LEU A 105 -21.09 -1.54 -8.01
N GLY A 106 -21.63 -1.16 -6.85
CA GLY A 106 -23.06 -0.96 -6.65
C GLY A 106 -23.65 0.27 -7.35
N LYS A 107 -22.82 1.14 -7.95
CA LYS A 107 -23.29 2.29 -8.73
C LYS A 107 -23.65 1.90 -10.16
N ALA A 108 -24.46 2.75 -10.81
CA ALA A 108 -24.78 2.60 -12.22
C ALA A 108 -23.51 2.51 -13.10
N PRO A 109 -23.53 1.75 -14.20
CA PRO A 109 -22.35 1.51 -15.03
C PRO A 109 -21.73 2.77 -15.64
N ASN A 110 -22.52 3.84 -15.80
CA ASN A 110 -22.07 5.15 -16.27
C ASN A 110 -21.57 6.09 -15.16
N CYS A 111 -21.60 5.67 -13.90
CA CYS A 111 -21.13 6.51 -12.79
C CYS A 111 -19.61 6.58 -12.76
N ILE A 112 -19.06 7.80 -12.63
CA ILE A 112 -17.62 8.08 -12.62
C ILE A 112 -16.89 7.19 -11.60
N THR A 113 -17.44 6.99 -10.41
CA THR A 113 -16.84 6.13 -9.36
C THR A 113 -16.67 4.68 -9.80
N ARG A 114 -17.53 4.17 -10.69
CA ARG A 114 -17.43 2.81 -11.24
C ARG A 114 -16.49 2.76 -12.45
N GLN A 115 -16.47 3.81 -13.27
CA GLN A 115 -15.53 3.95 -14.40
C GLN A 115 -14.07 4.03 -13.93
N ILE A 116 -13.81 4.67 -12.78
CA ILE A 116 -12.48 4.72 -12.16
C ILE A 116 -11.91 3.32 -11.89
N LEU A 117 -12.75 2.32 -11.57
CA LEU A 117 -12.29 0.94 -11.36
C LEU A 117 -11.71 0.30 -12.62
N THR A 118 -12.15 0.73 -13.80
CA THR A 118 -11.68 0.25 -15.10
C THR A 118 -10.57 1.12 -15.70
N TRP A 119 -10.17 2.18 -14.98
CA TRP A 119 -9.19 3.14 -15.48
C TRP A 119 -7.77 2.55 -15.39
N ASN A 120 -7.20 2.20 -16.55
CA ASN A 120 -5.76 1.96 -16.68
C ASN A 120 -5.08 3.27 -17.13
N PRO A 121 -4.28 3.94 -16.29
CA PRO A 121 -3.65 5.21 -16.64
C PRO A 121 -2.54 5.09 -17.70
N GLU A 122 -2.13 3.86 -18.09
CA GLU A 122 -1.00 3.63 -19.00
C GLU A 122 -1.34 3.78 -20.49
N SER A 123 -2.62 3.87 -20.89
CA SER A 123 -2.98 4.19 -22.26
C SER A 123 -2.84 5.70 -22.49
N ARG A 124 -1.72 6.09 -23.12
CA ARG A 124 -1.46 7.45 -23.61
C ARG A 124 -2.73 8.05 -24.24
N ARG A 125 -3.17 9.21 -23.74
CA ARG A 125 -4.18 10.04 -24.41
C ARG A 125 -3.60 10.57 -25.72
N THR A 126 -3.75 9.84 -26.82
CA THR A 126 -3.72 10.45 -28.15
C THR A 126 -5.05 11.14 -28.38
N HIS A 127 -5.10 12.45 -28.13
CA HIS A 127 -6.27 13.27 -28.45
C HIS A 127 -5.82 14.56 -29.15
N TYR A 128 -5.39 14.47 -30.42
CA TYR A 128 -5.52 15.52 -31.42
C TYR A 128 -5.52 14.89 -32.83
N ALA A 129 -6.39 15.43 -33.70
CA ALA A 129 -6.76 15.01 -35.07
C ALA A 129 -7.73 13.80 -35.09
N ASP A 130 -8.99 13.90 -35.48
CA ASP A 130 -9.51 14.62 -36.65
C ASP A 130 -10.82 15.36 -36.37
N LYS A 131 -10.78 16.68 -36.60
CA LYS A 131 -11.98 17.46 -36.90
C LYS A 131 -11.62 18.49 -37.97
N GLN A 132 -11.34 18.03 -39.20
CA GLN A 132 -11.47 18.81 -40.44
C GLN A 132 -11.52 17.87 -41.65
N ARG A 133 -12.72 17.66 -42.19
CA ARG A 133 -13.02 17.83 -43.63
C ARG A 133 -14.52 17.64 -43.86
N GLN A 134 -15.24 18.76 -43.91
CA GLN A 134 -16.25 18.94 -44.95
C GLN A 134 -15.56 18.75 -46.29
N ILE A 135 -16.09 17.88 -47.16
CA ILE A 135 -16.85 18.19 -48.39
C ILE A 135 -17.87 17.06 -48.55
#